data_AF-A0A9P7CHZ9-F1
#
_entry.id   AF-A0A9P7CHZ9-F1
#
_cell.length_a   1.000
_cell.length_b   1.000
_cell.length_c   1.000
_cell.angle_alpha   90.00
_cell.angle_beta   90.00
_cell.angle_gamma   90.00
#
_symmetry.space_group_name_H-M   'P 1'
#
loop_
_entity.id
_entity.type
_entity.pdbx_description
1 polymer ?
#
loop_
_entity_poly.entity_id
_entity_poly.type
_entity_poly.pdbx_seq_one_letter_code
_entity_poly.pdbx_strand_id
1 'polypeptide(L)'
;MKVILGFNLNKTEAFPLSGSPSVYHSLWRSPLLSNRIYSWNDRTSDSPVVYLGFPLHLTVSQRNQFLDTLFKGIESSYRIHSQRSLSIRGRITIVNSLILSRLWHVLRVLSVPKRFLHRVRSAVSSFVNHRAFPKISFSSLRQPRQYRGLGLLDRHIQQGVLQLRWLLPLLQSCPLHDHPALWSQPSIQSSFVIARLTNWFFYYCQQSFPTTPTNCDYRLHLLFGPHRPAAAKHIDSAFSLLFRAIDLLPRSFSSVVISKNTALCLPLSAVALPSDTFHLSRTTAGLPSSMAYIIDPTNNRLRPKTHEELLTHPRLCRQFLKHVSKDELKLVPFFIRSLLPAFAASQAVHPYVPVTHDRIDASPFVEALALLPSPARPIITPKHFRQLCLQHDKLSSSHPQLSPRSWKSFWSFPLPHPSRTVWFLAVMF
;
A
#
# COMPACT_ATOMS: atom_id res chain seq x y z
N MET A 1 -27.84 -19.42 6.18
CA MET A 1 -26.80 -19.67 5.15
C MET A 1 -27.30 -19.04 3.84
N LYS A 2 -26.56 -18.11 3.21
CA LYS A 2 -27.05 -17.34 2.05
C LYS A 2 -26.43 -17.87 0.75
N VAL A 3 -27.25 -18.04 -0.29
CA VAL A 3 -26.83 -18.28 -1.68
C VAL A 3 -26.96 -16.97 -2.45
N ILE A 4 -25.99 -16.68 -3.31
CA ILE A 4 -26.06 -15.55 -4.24
C ILE A 4 -26.29 -16.10 -5.64
N LEU A 5 -27.21 -15.44 -6.35
CA LEU A 5 -27.42 -15.67 -7.77
C LEU A 5 -26.58 -14.66 -8.57
N GLY A 6 -25.65 -15.15 -9.38
CA GLY A 6 -25.00 -14.35 -10.41
C GLY A 6 -25.96 -14.20 -11.59
N PHE A 7 -26.52 -13.00 -11.78
CA PHE A 7 -27.46 -12.76 -12.88
C PHE A 7 -26.71 -12.30 -14.14
N ASN A 8 -26.79 -13.11 -15.19
CA ASN A 8 -26.57 -12.71 -16.58
C ASN A 8 -27.75 -13.30 -17.36
N LEU A 9 -28.41 -12.51 -18.21
CA LEU A 9 -29.75 -12.81 -18.77
C LEU A 9 -29.85 -14.21 -19.44
N ASN A 10 -28.74 -14.80 -19.87
CA ASN A 10 -28.67 -16.14 -20.48
C ASN A 10 -27.77 -17.14 -19.72
N LYS A 11 -27.21 -16.77 -18.56
CA LYS A 11 -26.31 -17.59 -17.72
C LYS A 11 -26.51 -17.22 -16.24
N THR A 12 -27.55 -17.77 -15.64
CA THR A 12 -27.74 -17.70 -14.19
C THR A 12 -26.95 -18.84 -13.54
N GLU A 13 -25.99 -18.48 -12.69
CA GLU A 13 -25.16 -19.44 -11.95
C GLU A 13 -25.31 -19.17 -10.45
N ALA A 14 -25.67 -20.22 -9.71
CA ALA A 14 -25.82 -20.18 -8.27
C ALA A 14 -24.54 -20.66 -7.58
N PHE A 15 -24.16 -19.99 -6.50
CA PHE A 15 -23.02 -20.42 -5.68
C PHE A 15 -23.27 -20.16 -4.19
N PRO A 16 -22.76 -21.01 -3.29
CA PRO A 16 -22.89 -20.82 -1.85
C PRO A 16 -21.83 -19.84 -1.35
N LEU A 17 -22.22 -18.90 -0.47
CA LEU A 17 -21.26 -17.97 0.13
C LEU A 17 -20.20 -18.66 1.01
N SER A 18 -20.53 -19.81 1.59
CA SER A 18 -19.58 -20.63 2.35
C SER A 18 -18.67 -21.47 1.46
N GLY A 19 -18.95 -21.55 0.16
CA GLY A 19 -18.31 -22.47 -0.76
C GLY A 19 -18.62 -23.95 -0.52
N SER A 20 -19.51 -24.31 0.41
CA SER A 20 -19.75 -25.73 0.75
C SER A 20 -20.65 -26.44 -0.26
N PRO A 21 -20.25 -27.60 -0.81
CA PRO A 21 -21.08 -28.41 -1.70
C PRO A 21 -22.19 -29.16 -0.95
N SER A 22 -22.00 -29.40 0.36
CA SER A 22 -22.87 -30.27 1.18
C SER A 22 -24.33 -29.81 1.26
N VAL A 23 -24.58 -28.54 0.97
CA VAL A 23 -25.89 -27.92 1.15
C VAL A 23 -26.68 -27.88 -0.16
N TYR A 24 -26.05 -28.21 -1.28
CA TYR A 24 -26.70 -28.22 -2.58
C TYR A 24 -27.85 -29.24 -2.63
N HIS A 25 -27.54 -30.51 -2.38
CA HIS A 25 -28.53 -31.59 -2.48
C HIS A 25 -29.64 -31.50 -1.42
N SER A 26 -29.33 -31.03 -0.21
CA SER A 26 -30.27 -31.03 0.91
C SER A 26 -31.21 -29.82 0.94
N LEU A 27 -30.75 -28.63 0.52
CA LEU A 27 -31.54 -27.40 0.64
C LEU A 27 -31.77 -26.67 -0.69
N TRP A 28 -30.79 -26.64 -1.60
CA TRP A 28 -30.84 -25.72 -2.73
C TRP A 28 -31.28 -26.35 -4.06
N ARG A 29 -31.15 -27.67 -4.22
CA ARG A 29 -31.46 -28.34 -5.48
C ARG A 29 -32.91 -28.09 -5.93
N SER A 30 -33.90 -28.40 -5.10
CA SER A 30 -35.32 -28.26 -5.48
C SER A 30 -35.72 -26.80 -5.74
N PRO A 31 -35.37 -25.82 -4.87
CA PRO A 31 -35.65 -24.41 -5.14
C PRO A 31 -34.95 -23.83 -6.37
N LEU A 32 -33.74 -24.27 -6.69
CA LEU A 32 -33.04 -23.80 -7.89
C LEU A 32 -33.67 -24.35 -9.16
N LEU A 33 -34.04 -25.64 -9.17
CA LEU A 33 -34.71 -26.27 -10.31
C LEU A 33 -36.11 -25.67 -10.56
N SER A 34 -36.87 -25.37 -9.51
CA SER A 34 -38.18 -24.71 -9.67
C SER A 34 -38.07 -23.31 -10.29
N ASN A 35 -36.95 -22.62 -10.08
CA ASN A 35 -36.64 -21.33 -10.68
C ASN A 35 -35.84 -21.44 -12.00
N ARG A 36 -35.74 -22.64 -12.60
CA ARG A 36 -35.02 -22.91 -13.86
C ARG A 36 -33.52 -22.57 -13.80
N ILE A 37 -32.89 -22.75 -12.64
CA ILE A 37 -31.45 -22.55 -12.43
C ILE A 37 -30.78 -23.91 -12.33
N TYR A 38 -30.04 -24.27 -13.38
CA TYR A 38 -29.37 -25.58 -13.49
C TYR A 38 -27.87 -25.53 -13.14
N SER A 39 -27.29 -24.33 -13.11
CA SER A 39 -25.87 -24.12 -12.90
C SER A 39 -25.56 -23.88 -11.42
N TRP A 40 -24.66 -24.69 -10.87
CA TRP A 40 -24.17 -24.59 -9.50
C TRP A 40 -22.64 -24.63 -9.47
N ASN A 41 -22.04 -23.67 -8.78
CA ASN A 41 -20.60 -23.57 -8.61
C ASN A 41 -20.25 -23.54 -7.12
N ASP A 42 -19.33 -24.40 -6.71
CA ASP A 42 -18.86 -24.46 -5.33
C ASP A 42 -17.34 -24.65 -5.29
N ARG A 43 -16.78 -24.92 -4.10
CA ARG A 43 -15.34 -25.08 -3.93
C ARG A 43 -14.72 -26.28 -4.68
N THR A 44 -15.54 -27.23 -5.10
CA THR A 44 -15.12 -28.43 -5.85
C THR A 44 -15.09 -28.20 -7.35
N SER A 45 -15.75 -27.14 -7.85
CA SER A 45 -15.69 -26.74 -9.25
C SER A 45 -14.26 -26.32 -9.63
N ASP A 46 -13.81 -26.71 -10.82
CA ASP A 46 -12.46 -26.36 -11.29
C ASP A 46 -12.28 -24.84 -11.41
N SER A 47 -13.19 -24.19 -12.15
CA SER A 47 -13.12 -22.76 -12.44
C SER A 47 -14.06 -21.92 -11.56
N PRO A 48 -13.66 -20.69 -11.17
CA PRO A 48 -14.53 -19.79 -10.42
C PRO A 48 -15.64 -19.20 -11.29
N VAL A 49 -16.75 -18.83 -10.66
CA VAL A 49 -17.77 -17.97 -11.27
C VAL A 49 -17.14 -16.62 -11.62
N VAL A 50 -17.35 -16.14 -12.84
CA VAL A 50 -16.85 -14.82 -13.29
C VAL A 50 -18.01 -13.84 -13.42
N TYR A 51 -18.02 -12.82 -12.56
CA TYR A 51 -19.03 -11.77 -12.58
C TYR A 51 -18.40 -10.42 -12.94
N LEU A 52 -18.88 -9.79 -14.02
CA LEU A 52 -18.34 -8.52 -14.56
C LEU A 52 -16.81 -8.55 -14.79
N GLY A 53 -16.27 -9.73 -15.12
CA GLY A 53 -14.84 -9.96 -15.32
C GLY A 53 -14.03 -10.21 -14.05
N PHE A 54 -14.65 -10.25 -12.87
CA PHE A 54 -14.02 -10.58 -11.59
C PHE A 54 -14.29 -12.04 -11.17
N PRO A 55 -13.28 -12.79 -10.72
CA PRO A 55 -13.48 -14.16 -10.26
C PRO A 55 -13.99 -14.21 -8.82
N LEU A 56 -15.19 -14.76 -8.64
CA LEU A 56 -15.76 -15.12 -7.35
C LEU A 56 -15.23 -16.51 -6.96
N HIS A 57 -13.94 -16.56 -6.63
CA HIS A 57 -13.27 -17.80 -6.29
C HIS A 57 -13.49 -18.17 -4.82
N LEU A 58 -13.73 -19.45 -4.59
CA LEU A 58 -13.90 -20.06 -3.26
C LEU A 58 -12.64 -20.77 -2.81
N THR A 59 -11.74 -21.12 -3.76
CA THR A 59 -10.46 -21.77 -3.47
C THR A 59 -9.28 -21.09 -4.16
N VAL A 60 -8.08 -21.37 -3.64
CA VAL A 60 -6.81 -20.95 -4.26
C VAL A 60 -6.61 -21.60 -5.62
N SER A 61 -7.12 -22.82 -5.83
CA SER A 61 -7.03 -23.52 -7.12
C SER A 61 -7.81 -22.77 -8.20
N GLN A 62 -9.07 -22.45 -7.93
CA GLN A 62 -9.93 -21.65 -8.81
C GLN A 62 -9.29 -20.30 -9.16
N ARG A 63 -8.74 -19.61 -8.15
CA ARG A 63 -7.99 -18.36 -8.37
C ARG A 63 -6.83 -18.57 -9.34
N ASN A 64 -6.01 -19.60 -9.13
CA ASN A 64 -4.85 -19.87 -9.98
C ASN A 64 -5.27 -20.21 -11.41
N GLN A 65 -6.30 -21.03 -11.61
CA GLN A 65 -6.81 -21.35 -12.95
C GLN A 65 -7.31 -20.11 -13.70
N PHE A 66 -8.04 -19.22 -13.01
CA PHE A 66 -8.44 -17.93 -13.58
C PHE A 66 -7.22 -17.09 -13.98
N LEU A 67 -6.21 -17.02 -13.11
CA LEU A 67 -4.98 -16.27 -13.37
C LEU A 67 -4.19 -16.85 -14.56
N ASP A 68 -4.10 -18.17 -14.69
CA ASP A 68 -3.45 -18.80 -15.83
C ASP A 68 -4.22 -18.54 -17.14
N THR A 69 -5.56 -18.52 -17.08
CA THR A 69 -6.40 -18.15 -18.23
C THR A 69 -6.19 -16.68 -18.62
N LEU A 70 -6.12 -15.79 -17.62
CA LEU A 70 -5.81 -14.38 -17.82
C LEU A 70 -4.41 -14.20 -18.44
N PHE A 71 -3.42 -14.96 -17.98
CA PHE A 71 -2.05 -14.92 -18.50
C PHE A 71 -1.98 -15.40 -19.96
N LYS A 72 -2.64 -16.51 -20.30
CA LYS A 72 -2.74 -16.98 -21.70
C LYS A 72 -3.36 -15.92 -22.61
N GLY A 73 -4.34 -15.16 -22.12
CA GLY A 73 -4.90 -14.01 -22.82
C GLY A 73 -3.86 -12.92 -23.11
N ILE A 74 -3.03 -12.59 -22.11
CA ILE A 74 -1.93 -11.61 -22.25
C ILE A 74 -0.89 -12.11 -23.27
N GLU A 75 -0.53 -13.39 -23.25
CA GLU A 75 0.40 -13.99 -24.21
C GLU A 75 -0.15 -14.00 -25.64
N SER A 76 -1.45 -14.26 -25.80
CA SER A 76 -2.10 -14.16 -27.10
C SER A 76 -2.03 -12.73 -27.65
N SER A 77 -2.38 -11.72 -26.84
CA SER A 77 -2.26 -10.30 -27.22
C SER A 77 -0.82 -9.91 -27.53
N TYR A 78 0.15 -10.39 -26.73
CA TYR A 78 1.58 -10.24 -27.02
C TYR A 78 1.91 -10.73 -28.43
N ARG A 79 1.49 -11.95 -28.79
CA ARG A 79 1.82 -12.58 -30.07
C ARG A 79 1.26 -11.77 -31.23
N ILE A 80 -0.01 -11.38 -31.14
CA ILE A 80 -0.69 -10.56 -32.16
C ILE A 80 0.03 -9.22 -32.35
N HIS A 81 0.38 -8.52 -31.27
CA HIS A 81 1.03 -7.21 -31.38
C HIS A 81 2.52 -7.30 -31.76
N SER A 82 3.18 -8.44 -31.52
CA SER A 82 4.60 -8.64 -31.87
C SER A 82 4.83 -8.75 -33.38
N GLN A 83 3.79 -9.10 -34.15
CA GLN A 83 3.84 -9.16 -35.61
C GLN A 83 3.93 -7.77 -36.27
N ARG A 84 3.66 -6.70 -35.51
CA ARG A 84 3.67 -5.32 -36.02
C ARG A 84 5.06 -4.69 -35.86
N SER A 85 5.50 -3.94 -36.86
CA SER A 85 6.74 -3.15 -36.85
C SER A 85 6.59 -1.90 -35.96
N LEU A 86 6.65 -2.10 -34.64
CA LEU A 86 6.45 -1.05 -33.64
C LEU A 86 7.79 -0.57 -33.06
N SER A 87 7.94 0.75 -32.94
CA SER A 87 9.00 1.34 -32.12
C SER A 87 8.87 0.92 -30.66
N ILE A 88 9.98 0.97 -29.90
CA ILE A 88 9.99 0.66 -28.46
C ILE A 88 8.93 1.49 -27.72
N ARG A 89 8.80 2.77 -28.07
CA ARG A 89 7.77 3.66 -27.52
C ARG A 89 6.35 3.19 -27.88
N GLY A 90 6.11 2.81 -29.14
CA GLY A 90 4.83 2.27 -29.57
C GLY A 90 4.43 1.01 -28.80
N ARG A 91 5.39 0.11 -28.57
CA ARG A 91 5.17 -1.11 -27.78
C ARG A 91 4.81 -0.82 -26.34
N ILE A 92 5.46 0.15 -25.69
CA ILE A 92 5.13 0.52 -24.31
C ILE A 92 3.73 1.13 -24.21
N THR A 93 3.32 1.95 -25.17
CA THR A 93 1.95 2.46 -25.24
C THR A 93 0.95 1.31 -25.36
N ILE A 94 1.20 0.35 -26.26
CA ILE A 94 0.34 -0.82 -26.44
C ILE A 94 0.28 -1.69 -25.18
N VAL A 95 1.41 -1.88 -24.48
CA VAL A 95 1.44 -2.61 -23.21
C VAL A 95 0.56 -1.93 -22.16
N ASN A 96 0.77 -0.63 -21.95
CA ASN A 96 0.07 0.11 -20.91
C ASN A 96 -1.45 0.20 -21.17
N SER A 97 -1.84 0.38 -22.44
CA SER A 97 -3.23 0.69 -22.81
C SER A 97 -4.03 -0.51 -23.29
N LEU A 98 -3.42 -1.49 -23.97
CA LEU A 98 -4.12 -2.61 -24.61
C LEU A 98 -3.82 -3.94 -23.94
N ILE A 99 -2.56 -4.39 -23.96
CA ILE A 99 -2.19 -5.75 -23.51
C ILE A 99 -2.52 -5.95 -22.02
N LEU A 100 -2.29 -4.94 -21.19
CA LEU A 100 -2.54 -5.03 -19.74
C LEU A 100 -3.89 -4.46 -19.29
N SER A 101 -4.74 -4.01 -20.22
CA SER A 101 -6.04 -3.41 -19.91
C SER A 101 -6.91 -4.30 -19.02
N ARG A 102 -7.07 -5.57 -19.43
CA ARG A 102 -7.83 -6.59 -18.67
C ARG A 102 -7.17 -6.91 -17.32
N LEU A 103 -5.84 -6.91 -17.26
CA LEU A 103 -5.13 -7.10 -16.01
C LEU A 103 -5.42 -5.95 -15.03
N TRP A 104 -5.40 -4.70 -15.49
CA TRP A 104 -5.73 -3.54 -14.66
C TRP A 104 -7.15 -3.59 -14.13
N HIS A 105 -8.10 -4.08 -14.92
CA HIS A 105 -9.47 -4.29 -14.47
C HIS A 105 -9.52 -5.24 -13.27
N VAL A 106 -8.91 -6.43 -13.41
CA VAL A 106 -8.90 -7.47 -12.37
C VAL A 106 -8.15 -7.04 -11.11
N LEU A 107 -6.99 -6.38 -11.24
CA LEU A 107 -6.14 -5.98 -10.10
C LEU A 107 -6.77 -4.90 -9.20
N ARG A 108 -7.90 -4.29 -9.60
CA ARG A 108 -8.65 -3.36 -8.76
C ARG A 108 -9.23 -4.04 -7.51
N VAL A 109 -9.57 -5.31 -7.62
CA VAL A 109 -10.28 -6.07 -6.57
C VAL A 109 -9.48 -7.31 -6.16
N LEU A 110 -8.88 -7.99 -7.13
CA LEU A 110 -8.22 -9.27 -6.89
C LEU A 110 -6.78 -9.08 -6.38
N SER A 111 -6.50 -9.65 -5.21
CA SER A 111 -5.14 -9.86 -4.75
C SER A 111 -4.51 -11.03 -5.50
N VAL A 112 -3.28 -10.83 -6.01
CA VAL A 112 -2.59 -11.81 -6.83
C VAL A 112 -1.22 -12.17 -6.23
N PRO A 113 -0.80 -13.44 -6.36
CA PRO A 113 0.54 -13.85 -5.92
C PRO A 113 1.64 -13.03 -6.60
N LYS A 114 2.72 -12.71 -5.86
CA LYS A 114 3.89 -12.01 -6.43
C LYS A 114 4.45 -12.74 -7.66
N ARG A 115 4.51 -14.07 -7.62
CA ARG A 115 4.94 -14.93 -8.75
C ARG A 115 4.19 -14.64 -10.06
N PHE A 116 2.89 -14.36 -10.00
CA PHE A 116 2.08 -14.05 -11.17
C PHE A 116 2.50 -12.70 -11.77
N LEU A 117 2.69 -11.67 -10.94
CA LEU A 117 3.15 -10.35 -11.40
C LEU A 117 4.59 -10.37 -11.96
N HIS A 118 5.43 -11.29 -11.47
CA HIS A 118 6.75 -11.55 -12.04
C HIS A 118 6.66 -12.25 -13.41
N ARG A 119 5.79 -13.26 -13.57
CA ARG A 119 5.53 -13.88 -14.89
C ARG A 119 5.09 -12.85 -15.92
N VAL A 120 4.12 -11.99 -15.57
CA VAL A 120 3.67 -10.89 -16.45
C VAL A 120 4.81 -9.89 -16.74
N ARG A 121 5.65 -9.58 -15.74
CA ARG A 121 6.82 -8.71 -15.92
C ARG A 121 7.76 -9.25 -17.00
N SER A 122 8.08 -10.53 -16.93
CA SER A 122 8.99 -11.17 -17.89
C SER A 122 8.40 -11.15 -19.30
N ALA A 123 7.11 -11.48 -19.46
CA ALA A 123 6.42 -11.42 -20.75
C ALA A 123 6.44 -10.00 -21.35
N VAL A 124 6.13 -8.99 -20.54
CA VAL A 124 6.17 -7.57 -20.96
C VAL A 124 7.60 -7.13 -21.33
N SER A 125 8.60 -7.52 -20.53
CA SER A 125 10.00 -7.18 -20.81
C SER A 125 10.48 -7.80 -22.12
N SER A 126 10.08 -9.05 -22.39
CA SER A 126 10.35 -9.74 -23.66
C SER A 126 9.73 -8.98 -24.84
N PHE A 127 8.50 -8.50 -24.68
CA PHE A 127 7.77 -7.79 -25.74
C PHE A 127 8.44 -6.47 -26.12
N VAL A 128 8.71 -5.66 -25.11
CA VAL A 128 9.28 -4.32 -25.31
C VAL A 128 10.67 -4.44 -25.92
N ASN A 129 11.46 -5.41 -25.47
CA ASN A 129 12.81 -5.67 -25.99
C ASN A 129 12.86 -6.60 -27.21
N HIS A 130 11.73 -6.97 -27.82
CA HIS A 130 11.71 -7.86 -28.99
C HIS A 130 12.52 -7.23 -30.15
N ARG A 131 13.59 -7.87 -30.62
CA ARG A 131 14.48 -7.30 -31.65
C ARG A 131 15.08 -5.93 -31.29
N ALA A 132 15.21 -5.62 -30.00
CA ALA A 132 15.91 -4.42 -29.54
C ALA A 132 17.33 -4.81 -29.08
N PHE A 133 18.33 -4.09 -29.56
CA PHE A 133 19.72 -4.21 -29.12
C PHE A 133 20.34 -2.81 -28.94
N PRO A 134 20.98 -2.51 -27.79
CA PRO A 134 21.03 -3.34 -26.59
C PRO A 134 19.66 -3.46 -25.90
N LYS A 135 19.49 -4.51 -25.08
CA LYS A 135 18.26 -4.69 -24.29
C LYS A 135 18.16 -3.60 -23.22
N ILE A 136 16.98 -3.00 -23.09
CA ILE A 136 16.73 -1.98 -22.07
C ILE A 136 16.34 -2.64 -20.76
N SER A 137 17.00 -2.25 -19.68
CA SER A 137 16.69 -2.75 -18.33
C SER A 137 15.28 -2.34 -17.91
N PHE A 138 14.63 -3.19 -17.12
CA PHE A 138 13.27 -2.92 -16.63
C PHE A 138 13.21 -1.70 -15.69
N SER A 139 14.31 -1.36 -15.00
CA SER A 139 14.42 -0.11 -14.23
C SER A 139 14.33 1.11 -15.15
N SER A 140 15.07 1.12 -16.26
CA SER A 140 15.01 2.21 -17.25
C SER A 140 13.67 2.31 -17.96
N LEU A 141 13.05 1.17 -18.31
CA LEU A 141 11.72 1.14 -18.95
C LEU A 141 10.65 1.82 -18.08
N ARG A 142 10.68 1.61 -16.76
CA ARG A 142 9.68 2.12 -15.82
C ARG A 142 9.82 3.60 -15.48
N GLN A 143 10.99 4.19 -15.69
CA GLN A 143 11.20 5.58 -15.32
C GLN A 143 10.26 6.51 -16.10
N PRO A 144 9.76 7.60 -15.48
CA PRO A 144 8.98 8.60 -16.19
C PRO A 144 9.81 9.26 -17.31
N ARG A 145 9.12 9.73 -18.34
CA ARG A 145 9.75 10.44 -19.47
C ARG A 145 10.53 11.68 -19.05
N GLN A 146 10.05 12.37 -18.01
CA GLN A 146 10.74 13.52 -17.41
C GLN A 146 12.15 13.17 -16.91
N TYR A 147 12.40 11.91 -16.59
CA TYR A 147 13.69 11.40 -16.13
C TYR A 147 14.37 10.49 -17.17
N ARG A 148 14.15 10.75 -18.47
CA ARG A 148 14.70 9.97 -19.60
C ARG A 148 14.27 8.49 -19.65
N GLY A 149 13.23 8.12 -18.91
CA GLY A 149 12.63 6.79 -19.00
C GLY A 149 11.53 6.69 -20.05
N LEU A 150 10.94 5.50 -20.18
CA LEU A 150 9.94 5.22 -21.22
C LEU A 150 8.50 5.14 -20.69
N GLY A 151 8.31 5.17 -19.38
CA GLY A 151 6.99 5.23 -18.73
C GLY A 151 6.21 3.92 -18.76
N LEU A 152 6.90 2.78 -18.77
CA LEU A 152 6.26 1.47 -18.60
C LEU A 152 5.67 1.34 -17.20
N LEU A 153 4.41 0.95 -17.08
CA LEU A 153 3.77 0.82 -15.77
C LEU A 153 4.31 -0.39 -15.00
N ASP A 154 4.79 -0.15 -13.79
CA ASP A 154 5.06 -1.24 -12.85
C ASP A 154 3.74 -1.79 -12.30
N ARG A 155 3.51 -3.09 -12.44
CA ARG A 155 2.26 -3.75 -12.02
C ARG A 155 2.05 -3.70 -10.51
N HIS A 156 3.13 -3.76 -9.71
CA HIS A 156 3.02 -3.67 -8.25
C HIS A 156 2.60 -2.28 -7.82
N ILE A 157 3.23 -1.24 -8.37
CA ILE A 157 2.89 0.16 -8.08
C ILE A 157 1.50 0.48 -8.64
N GLN A 158 1.20 0.03 -9.85
CA GLN A 158 -0.09 0.23 -10.50
C GLN A 158 -1.23 -0.41 -9.71
N GLN A 159 -1.01 -1.58 -9.10
CA GLN A 159 -2.01 -2.18 -8.22
C GLN A 159 -2.30 -1.27 -7.01
N GLY A 160 -1.28 -0.68 -6.39
CA GLY A 160 -1.45 0.31 -5.32
C GLY A 160 -2.21 1.56 -5.78
N VAL A 161 -1.88 2.10 -6.95
CA VAL A 161 -2.59 3.24 -7.55
C VAL A 161 -4.08 2.97 -7.72
N LEU A 162 -4.45 1.76 -8.17
CA LEU A 162 -5.85 1.39 -8.36
C LEU A 162 -6.63 1.38 -7.04
N GLN A 163 -5.95 1.16 -5.90
CA GLN A 163 -6.56 1.18 -4.58
C GLN A 163 -6.83 2.59 -4.05
N LEU A 164 -6.23 3.64 -4.63
CA LEU A 164 -6.48 5.03 -4.21
C LEU A 164 -7.97 5.39 -4.28
N ARG A 165 -8.72 4.79 -5.22
CA ARG A 165 -10.17 4.97 -5.33
C ARG A 165 -10.91 4.62 -4.04
N TRP A 166 -10.47 3.57 -3.34
CA TRP A 166 -11.11 3.10 -2.11
C TRP A 166 -10.44 3.68 -0.87
N LEU A 167 -9.12 3.88 -0.95
CA LEU A 167 -8.31 4.38 0.15
C LEU A 167 -8.59 5.85 0.47
N LEU A 168 -8.72 6.71 -0.55
CA LEU A 168 -8.90 8.15 -0.32
C LEU A 168 -10.19 8.46 0.45
N PRO A 169 -11.39 7.94 0.07
CA PRO A 169 -12.59 8.18 0.86
C PRO A 169 -12.49 7.65 2.30
N LEU A 170 -11.85 6.48 2.49
CA LEU A 170 -11.63 5.89 3.83
C LEU A 170 -10.70 6.73 4.71
N LEU A 171 -9.76 7.47 4.14
CA LEU A 171 -8.82 8.31 4.90
C LEU A 171 -9.32 9.76 5.08
N GLN A 172 -10.16 10.23 4.16
CA GLN A 172 -10.84 11.53 4.24
C GLN A 172 -11.85 11.58 5.38
N SER A 173 -12.40 10.43 5.73
CA SER A 173 -13.30 10.31 6.86
C SER A 173 -12.56 10.48 8.19
N CYS A 174 -12.71 11.65 8.79
CA CYS A 174 -12.18 11.92 10.12
C CYS A 174 -13.23 11.50 11.16
N PRO A 175 -12.90 10.61 12.12
CA PRO A 175 -13.80 10.32 13.23
C PRO A 175 -13.72 11.48 14.25
N LEU A 176 -14.35 12.61 13.93
CA LEU A 176 -14.63 13.65 14.92
C LEU A 176 -15.93 13.27 15.61
N HIS A 177 -15.84 12.87 16.88
CA HIS A 177 -16.90 12.72 17.89
C HIS A 177 -18.23 12.12 17.42
N ASP A 178 -18.58 10.99 18.04
CA ASP A 178 -19.79 10.20 17.81
C ASP A 178 -19.83 9.44 16.48
N HIS A 179 -19.70 8.12 16.60
CA HIS A 179 -19.89 7.12 15.54
C HIS A 179 -21.05 7.42 14.55
N PRO A 180 -22.23 7.97 14.94
CA PRO A 180 -23.26 8.40 13.99
C PRO A 180 -22.81 9.45 12.95
N ALA A 181 -21.98 10.43 13.33
CA ALA A 181 -21.58 11.51 12.42
C ALA A 181 -20.68 11.02 11.27
N LEU A 182 -19.91 9.95 11.50
CA LEU A 182 -19.05 9.32 10.49
C LEU A 182 -19.86 8.80 9.30
N TRP A 183 -21.00 8.13 9.55
CA TRP A 183 -21.85 7.55 8.51
C TRP A 183 -22.58 8.61 7.68
N SER A 184 -22.68 9.83 8.21
CA SER A 184 -23.24 10.98 7.53
C SER A 184 -22.24 11.72 6.63
N GLN A 185 -20.96 11.33 6.64
CA GLN A 185 -19.94 12.00 5.83
C GLN A 185 -20.10 11.71 4.33
N PRO A 186 -19.96 12.72 3.46
CA PRO A 186 -20.09 12.54 2.01
C PRO A 186 -19.13 11.49 1.43
N SER A 187 -17.92 11.36 1.98
CA SER A 187 -16.93 10.36 1.56
C SER A 187 -17.42 8.93 1.80
N ILE A 188 -18.09 8.66 2.92
CA ILE A 188 -18.66 7.35 3.25
C ILE A 188 -19.93 7.08 2.45
N GLN A 189 -20.81 8.09 2.33
CA GLN A 189 -22.07 7.98 1.62
C GLN A 189 -21.91 7.86 0.10
N SER A 190 -20.75 8.26 -0.43
CA SER A 190 -20.45 8.15 -1.87
C SER A 190 -20.56 6.73 -2.43
N SER A 191 -20.46 5.70 -1.58
CA SER A 191 -20.61 4.30 -2.01
C SER A 191 -20.98 3.37 -0.86
N PHE A 192 -21.97 2.50 -1.10
CA PHE A 192 -22.30 1.40 -0.17
C PHE A 192 -21.09 0.50 0.14
N VAL A 193 -20.16 0.36 -0.81
CA VAL A 193 -18.93 -0.44 -0.62
C VAL A 193 -18.03 0.21 0.43
N ILE A 194 -17.85 1.53 0.39
CA ILE A 194 -17.03 2.26 1.36
C ILE A 194 -17.64 2.15 2.76
N ALA A 195 -18.95 2.33 2.89
CA ALA A 195 -19.64 2.16 4.16
C ALA A 195 -19.45 0.73 4.73
N ARG A 196 -19.60 -0.30 3.89
CA ARG A 196 -19.39 -1.70 4.31
C ARG A 196 -17.95 -2.01 4.68
N LEU A 197 -16.98 -1.52 3.91
CA LEU A 197 -15.56 -1.65 4.24
C LEU A 197 -15.23 -0.98 5.56
N THR A 198 -15.75 0.22 5.80
CA THR A 198 -15.52 0.96 7.05
C THR A 198 -16.07 0.19 8.25
N ASN A 199 -17.31 -0.31 8.15
CA ASN A 199 -17.94 -1.10 9.21
C ASN A 199 -17.15 -2.38 9.52
N TRP A 200 -16.77 -3.12 8.48
CA TRP A 200 -15.95 -4.33 8.64
C TRP A 200 -14.59 -4.01 9.28
N PHE A 201 -13.96 -2.90 8.88
CA PHE A 201 -12.69 -2.49 9.47
C PHE A 201 -12.82 -2.22 10.97
N PHE A 202 -13.85 -1.50 11.39
CA PHE A 202 -14.13 -1.28 12.81
C PHE A 202 -14.34 -2.57 13.58
N TYR A 203 -15.12 -3.51 13.02
CA TYR A 203 -15.31 -4.82 13.62
C TYR A 203 -13.96 -5.52 13.85
N TYR A 204 -13.06 -5.52 12.87
CA TYR A 204 -11.73 -6.11 13.03
C TYR A 204 -10.85 -5.41 14.07
N CYS A 205 -10.92 -4.07 14.13
CA CYS A 205 -10.18 -3.29 15.12
C CYS A 205 -10.67 -3.59 16.54
N GLN A 206 -11.99 -3.60 16.77
CA GLN A 206 -12.58 -3.94 18.07
C GLN A 206 -12.20 -5.35 18.54
N GLN A 207 -12.22 -6.33 17.63
CA GLN A 207 -11.82 -7.70 17.96
C GLN A 207 -10.33 -7.84 18.27
N SER A 208 -9.47 -7.06 17.58
CA SER A 208 -8.02 -7.17 17.74
C SER A 208 -7.48 -6.33 18.91
N PHE A 209 -8.20 -5.27 19.28
CA PHE A 209 -7.76 -4.28 20.26
C PHE A 209 -8.93 -3.90 21.20
N PRO A 210 -9.40 -4.81 22.06
CA PRO A 210 -10.55 -4.55 22.94
C PRO A 210 -10.30 -3.44 23.96
N THR A 211 -9.03 -3.16 24.28
CA THR A 211 -8.62 -2.15 25.27
C THR A 211 -8.27 -0.80 24.64
N THR A 212 -8.38 -0.62 23.32
CA THR A 212 -8.13 0.71 22.73
C THR A 212 -9.23 1.69 23.09
N PRO A 213 -8.90 2.96 23.39
CA PRO A 213 -9.90 3.98 23.66
C PRO A 213 -10.91 4.07 22.52
N THR A 214 -12.19 4.25 22.84
CA THR A 214 -13.27 4.47 21.86
C THR A 214 -13.01 5.66 20.93
N ASN A 215 -12.18 6.61 21.38
CA ASN A 215 -11.76 7.79 20.63
C ASN A 215 -10.49 7.58 19.79
N CYS A 216 -10.04 6.34 19.58
CA CYS A 216 -8.87 6.06 18.75
C CYS A 216 -9.18 6.26 17.27
N ASP A 217 -8.36 7.05 16.58
CA ASP A 217 -8.48 7.25 15.15
C ASP A 217 -8.10 5.97 14.39
N TYR A 218 -9.09 5.34 13.75
CA TYR A 218 -8.90 4.08 13.01
C TYR A 218 -7.86 4.19 11.90
N ARG A 219 -7.60 5.40 11.37
CA ARG A 219 -6.62 5.64 10.31
C ARG A 219 -5.20 5.29 10.79
N LEU A 220 -4.91 5.34 12.09
CA LEU A 220 -3.64 4.85 12.64
C LEU A 220 -3.44 3.35 12.35
N HIS A 221 -4.49 2.54 12.46
CA HIS A 221 -4.43 1.12 12.12
C HIS A 221 -4.25 0.88 10.62
N LEU A 222 -4.71 1.78 9.74
CA LEU A 222 -4.43 1.71 8.30
C LEU A 222 -2.96 2.04 8.01
N LEU A 223 -2.45 3.11 8.63
CA LEU A 223 -1.12 3.65 8.39
C LEU A 223 0.01 2.77 8.94
N PHE A 224 -0.12 2.21 10.14
CA PHE A 224 0.98 1.52 10.81
C PHE A 224 0.80 0.00 10.80
N GLY A 225 1.69 -0.70 10.09
CA GLY A 225 1.64 -2.15 9.86
C GLY A 225 1.48 -3.04 11.11
N PRO A 226 2.22 -2.79 12.21
CA PRO A 226 2.09 -3.60 13.42
C PRO A 226 0.70 -3.52 14.05
N HIS A 227 0.04 -2.36 13.98
CA HIS A 227 -1.30 -2.12 14.53
C HIS A 227 -2.45 -2.56 13.60
N ARG A 228 -2.17 -3.20 12.47
CA ARG A 228 -3.25 -3.75 11.62
C ARG A 228 -3.84 -5.02 12.24
N PRO A 229 -5.17 -5.19 12.26
CA PRO A 229 -5.84 -6.43 12.68
C PRO A 229 -5.30 -7.65 11.93
N ALA A 230 -5.04 -8.75 12.64
CA ALA A 230 -4.46 -9.96 12.03
C ALA A 230 -5.36 -10.54 10.92
N ALA A 231 -6.67 -10.56 11.15
CA ALA A 231 -7.66 -11.04 10.17
C ALA A 231 -7.71 -10.19 8.90
N ALA A 232 -7.42 -8.88 9.00
CA ALA A 232 -7.39 -7.97 7.85
C ALA A 232 -6.11 -8.10 7.01
N LYS A 233 -5.04 -8.70 7.55
CA LYS A 233 -3.74 -8.87 6.85
C LYS A 233 -3.74 -10.02 5.85
N HIS A 234 -4.72 -10.93 5.91
CA HIS A 234 -4.77 -12.09 5.04
C HIS A 234 -4.85 -11.68 3.56
N ILE A 235 -4.21 -12.42 2.66
CA ILE A 235 -4.08 -12.05 1.23
C ILE A 235 -5.44 -11.91 0.53
N ASP A 236 -6.44 -12.68 0.96
CA ASP A 236 -7.79 -12.66 0.41
C ASP A 236 -8.70 -11.65 1.14
N SER A 237 -8.18 -10.93 2.14
CA SER A 237 -8.90 -9.82 2.77
C SER A 237 -9.01 -8.63 1.82
N ALA A 238 -10.16 -7.96 1.83
CA ALA A 238 -10.39 -6.71 1.10
C ALA A 238 -9.39 -5.59 1.50
N PHE A 239 -8.85 -5.65 2.72
CA PHE A 239 -7.90 -4.64 3.22
C PHE A 239 -6.45 -4.90 2.81
N SER A 240 -6.11 -6.12 2.38
CA SER A 240 -4.73 -6.49 2.05
C SER A 240 -4.13 -5.60 0.95
N LEU A 241 -4.93 -5.27 -0.06
CA LEU A 241 -4.54 -4.38 -1.15
C LEU A 241 -4.44 -2.92 -0.69
N LEU A 242 -5.34 -2.48 0.19
CA LEU A 242 -5.31 -1.13 0.77
C LEU A 242 -4.04 -0.93 1.60
N PHE A 243 -3.73 -1.88 2.48
CA PHE A 243 -2.51 -1.90 3.27
C PHE A 243 -1.26 -1.88 2.41
N ARG A 244 -1.22 -2.71 1.36
CA ARG A 244 -0.12 -2.73 0.42
C ARG A 244 0.04 -1.40 -0.31
N ALA A 245 -1.07 -0.74 -0.66
CA ALA A 245 -1.02 0.57 -1.31
C ALA A 245 -0.43 1.65 -0.40
N ILE A 246 -0.82 1.67 0.88
CA ILE A 246 -0.24 2.58 1.88
C ILE A 246 1.24 2.28 2.09
N ASP A 247 1.63 1.01 2.21
CA ASP A 247 3.02 0.62 2.47
C ASP A 247 3.98 0.90 1.31
N LEU A 248 3.47 1.11 0.09
CA LEU A 248 4.28 1.53 -1.05
C LEU A 248 4.69 3.01 -0.97
N LEU A 249 3.99 3.83 -0.17
CA LEU A 249 4.29 5.25 -0.05
C LEU A 249 5.53 5.48 0.84
N PRO A 250 6.40 6.43 0.48
CA PRO A 250 7.53 6.80 1.32
C PRO A 250 7.03 7.41 2.64
N ARG A 251 7.50 6.88 3.77
CA ARG A 251 7.11 7.32 5.12
C ARG A 251 7.94 8.54 5.59
N SER A 252 7.83 9.65 4.87
CA SER A 252 8.52 10.90 5.24
C SER A 252 7.73 11.69 6.29
N PHE A 253 7.90 11.31 7.57
CA PHE A 253 7.20 11.95 8.70
C PHE A 253 8.08 12.92 9.52
N SER A 254 9.26 13.29 9.03
CA SER A 254 10.20 14.14 9.78
C SER A 254 9.61 15.49 10.19
N SER A 255 8.74 16.07 9.36
CA SER A 255 8.08 17.35 9.62
C SER A 255 6.77 17.24 10.39
N VAL A 256 6.27 16.03 10.66
CA VAL A 256 4.96 15.82 11.30
C VAL A 256 4.99 16.22 12.77
N VAL A 257 3.93 16.88 13.23
CA VAL A 257 3.72 17.20 14.65
C VAL A 257 2.43 16.49 15.09
N ILE A 258 2.48 15.82 16.23
CA ILE A 258 1.37 15.03 16.76
C ILE A 258 1.08 15.37 18.22
N SER A 259 -0.14 15.07 18.67
CA SER A 259 -0.47 15.10 20.09
C SER A 259 0.25 13.99 20.85
N LYS A 260 0.46 14.20 22.15
CA LYS A 260 1.07 13.22 23.06
C LYS A 260 0.25 11.92 23.13
N ASN A 261 -1.07 12.03 23.14
CA ASN A 261 -1.97 10.87 23.11
C ASN A 261 -1.84 10.08 21.82
N THR A 262 -1.70 10.76 20.67
CA THR A 262 -1.40 10.07 19.40
C THR A 262 -0.07 9.33 19.48
N ALA A 263 0.97 9.98 20.00
CA ALA A 263 2.31 9.39 20.14
C ALA A 263 2.28 8.10 20.98
N LEU A 264 1.53 8.07 22.09
CA LEU A 264 1.38 6.89 22.94
C LEU A 264 0.66 5.72 22.23
N CYS A 265 -0.21 6.01 21.27
CA CYS A 265 -0.93 5.01 20.47
C CYS A 265 -0.12 4.46 19.29
N LEU A 266 1.09 4.96 19.02
CA LEU A 266 1.94 4.46 17.93
C LEU A 266 2.73 3.22 18.35
N PRO A 267 3.00 2.27 17.42
CA PRO A 267 3.82 1.12 17.73
C PRO A 267 5.28 1.53 17.89
N LEU A 268 6.04 0.82 18.72
CA LEU A 268 7.46 1.12 18.97
C LEU A 268 8.29 1.11 17.67
N SER A 269 7.92 0.28 16.68
CA SER A 269 8.62 0.30 15.38
C SER A 269 8.33 1.53 14.53
N ALA A 270 7.25 2.28 14.78
CA ALA A 270 6.96 3.52 14.07
C ALA A 270 7.72 4.71 14.64
N VAL A 271 8.10 4.64 15.92
CA VAL A 271 8.82 5.70 16.63
C VAL A 271 10.33 5.50 16.64
N ALA A 272 10.80 4.31 16.23
CA ALA A 272 12.21 4.00 16.06
C ALA A 272 12.66 4.23 14.60
N LEU A 273 13.82 4.86 14.43
CA LEU A 273 14.49 4.94 13.14
C LEU A 273 15.12 3.58 12.80
N PRO A 274 15.08 3.13 11.53
CA PRO A 274 15.82 1.96 11.10
C PRO A 274 17.32 2.15 11.37
N SER A 275 17.96 1.15 11.96
CA SER A 275 19.41 1.08 12.16
C SER A 275 19.93 -0.24 11.61
N ASP A 276 21.13 -0.22 11.03
CA ASP A 276 21.82 -1.43 10.56
C ASP A 276 22.41 -2.25 11.71
N THR A 277 22.64 -1.62 12.88
CA THR A 277 23.27 -2.26 14.04
C THR A 277 22.27 -2.94 14.97
N PHE A 278 21.03 -2.46 15.01
CA PHE A 278 20.02 -2.95 15.93
C PHE A 278 18.63 -3.02 15.28
N HIS A 279 18.02 -4.20 15.38
CA HIS A 279 16.67 -4.44 14.90
C HIS A 279 15.74 -4.82 16.04
N LEU A 280 14.60 -4.15 16.12
CA LEU A 280 13.54 -4.50 17.07
C LEU A 280 13.00 -5.89 16.75
N SER A 281 12.84 -6.70 17.80
CA SER A 281 12.12 -7.97 17.69
C SER A 281 10.68 -7.72 17.22
N ARG A 282 10.06 -8.68 16.53
CA ARG A 282 8.68 -8.54 16.02
C ARG A 282 7.67 -8.23 17.13
N THR A 283 7.89 -8.78 18.33
CA THR A 283 7.03 -8.54 19.49
C THR A 283 7.22 -7.12 20.01
N THR A 284 8.46 -6.68 20.26
CA THR A 284 8.76 -5.32 20.71
C THR A 284 8.27 -4.28 19.69
N ALA A 285 8.49 -4.53 18.41
CA ALA A 285 8.07 -3.66 17.31
C ALA A 285 6.57 -3.36 17.31
N GLY A 286 5.74 -4.32 17.74
CA GLY A 286 4.29 -4.20 17.77
C GLY A 286 3.70 -3.64 19.06
N LEU A 287 4.51 -3.45 20.12
CA LEU A 287 4.01 -2.86 21.37
C LEU A 287 3.67 -1.39 21.15
N PRO A 288 2.57 -0.88 21.76
CA PRO A 288 2.28 0.55 21.72
C PRO A 288 3.26 1.33 22.60
N SER A 289 3.51 2.58 22.23
CA SER A 289 4.45 3.46 22.93
C SER A 289 4.01 3.75 24.37
N SER A 290 2.71 3.66 24.68
CA SER A 290 2.15 3.69 26.04
C SER A 290 2.71 2.61 26.98
N MET A 291 3.34 1.55 26.46
CA MET A 291 4.00 0.53 27.27
C MET A 291 5.38 0.98 27.77
N ALA A 292 6.04 1.93 27.08
CA ALA A 292 7.37 2.41 27.43
C ALA A 292 7.38 3.87 27.90
N TYR A 293 6.39 4.67 27.51
CA TYR A 293 6.29 6.10 27.82
C TYR A 293 4.97 6.42 28.52
N ILE A 294 4.98 7.51 29.28
CA ILE A 294 3.81 8.09 29.95
C ILE A 294 3.85 9.62 29.82
N ILE A 295 2.69 10.26 29.93
CA ILE A 295 2.61 11.72 29.99
C ILE A 295 3.00 12.16 31.40
N ASP A 296 3.99 13.04 31.49
CA ASP A 296 4.35 13.76 32.70
C ASP A 296 3.38 14.93 32.89
N PRO A 297 2.50 14.90 33.91
CA PRO A 297 1.50 15.95 34.12
C PRO A 297 2.14 17.29 34.50
N THR A 298 3.34 17.29 35.08
CA THR A 298 4.00 18.51 35.55
C THR A 298 4.55 19.36 34.41
N ASN A 299 5.17 18.70 33.43
CA ASN A 299 5.83 19.35 32.29
C ASN A 299 5.03 19.21 30.98
N ASN A 300 3.88 18.54 31.03
CA ASN A 300 3.02 18.22 29.88
C ASN A 300 3.80 17.66 28.67
N ARG A 301 4.71 16.72 28.93
CA ARG A 301 5.59 16.07 27.94
C ARG A 301 5.56 14.55 28.12
N LEU A 302 5.97 13.81 27.10
CA LEU A 302 6.23 12.39 27.28
C LEU A 302 7.54 12.18 28.05
N ARG A 303 7.54 11.20 28.95
CA ARG A 303 8.74 10.69 29.60
C ARG A 303 8.77 9.16 29.56
N PRO A 304 9.97 8.55 29.59
CA PRO A 304 10.08 7.12 29.82
C PRO A 304 9.42 6.72 31.14
N LYS A 305 8.79 5.54 31.15
CA LYS A 305 8.27 4.94 32.38
C LYS A 305 9.41 4.49 33.30
N THR A 306 9.20 4.64 34.59
CA THR A 306 10.11 4.09 35.61
C THR A 306 9.99 2.57 35.68
N HIS A 307 10.91 1.92 36.39
CA HIS A 307 10.90 0.47 36.56
C HIS A 307 9.60 -0.06 37.17
N GLU A 308 8.98 0.71 38.08
CA GLU A 308 7.73 0.36 38.76
C GLU A 308 6.50 0.55 37.88
N GLU A 309 6.53 1.53 36.97
CA GLU A 309 5.43 1.85 36.04
C GLU A 309 5.34 0.85 34.86
N LEU A 310 6.36 0.02 34.66
CA LEU A 310 6.43 -0.99 33.60
C LEU A 310 5.70 -2.28 34.01
N LEU A 311 4.38 -2.27 33.96
CA LEU A 311 3.55 -3.41 34.38
C LEU A 311 3.47 -4.51 33.30
N THR A 312 3.34 -4.12 32.04
CA THR A 312 3.07 -5.04 30.92
C THR A 312 4.31 -5.18 30.03
N HIS A 313 4.76 -6.43 29.80
CA HIS A 313 6.01 -6.74 29.09
C HIS A 313 7.26 -5.98 29.58
N PRO A 314 7.55 -5.96 30.90
CA PRO A 314 8.60 -5.12 31.48
C PRO A 314 9.99 -5.39 30.91
N ARG A 315 10.30 -6.63 30.52
CA ARG A 315 11.60 -6.98 29.93
C ARG A 315 11.80 -6.31 28.56
N LEU A 316 10.77 -6.35 27.71
CA LEU A 316 10.83 -5.80 26.36
C LEU A 316 10.91 -4.27 26.38
N CYS A 317 10.11 -3.62 27.23
CA CYS A 317 10.14 -2.16 27.38
C CYS A 317 11.46 -1.67 27.99
N ARG A 318 11.98 -2.36 29.02
CA ARG A 318 13.30 -2.05 29.59
C ARG A 318 14.42 -2.17 28.56
N GLN A 319 14.40 -3.25 27.77
CA GLN A 319 15.39 -3.44 26.72
C GLN A 319 15.30 -2.32 25.67
N PHE A 320 14.09 -2.00 25.21
CA PHE A 320 13.86 -0.90 24.28
C PHE A 320 14.43 0.43 24.82
N LEU A 321 14.04 0.82 26.04
CA LEU A 321 14.50 2.08 26.65
C LEU A 321 16.02 2.09 26.88
N LYS A 322 16.63 0.94 27.22
CA LYS A 322 18.08 0.79 27.35
C LYS A 322 18.81 1.02 26.02
N HIS A 323 18.27 0.54 24.90
CA HIS A 323 18.88 0.80 23.59
C HIS A 323 18.71 2.26 23.17
N VAL A 324 17.59 2.90 23.53
CA VAL A 324 17.40 4.34 23.31
C VAL A 324 18.37 5.18 24.15
N SER A 325 18.58 4.83 25.43
CA SER A 325 19.49 5.58 26.30
C SER A 325 20.96 5.45 25.94
N LYS A 326 21.34 4.35 25.29
CA LYS A 326 22.69 4.10 24.78
C LYS A 326 22.98 4.68 23.38
N ASP A 327 22.01 5.39 22.78
CA ASP A 327 22.05 5.86 21.38
C ASP A 327 22.22 4.74 20.32
N GLU A 328 21.99 3.48 20.71
CA GLU A 328 21.98 2.33 19.79
C GLU A 328 20.70 2.32 18.93
N LEU A 329 19.61 2.89 19.46
CA LEU A 329 18.33 3.04 18.78
C LEU A 329 17.86 4.50 18.79
N LYS A 330 17.82 5.13 17.62
CA LYS A 330 17.39 6.53 17.48
C LYS A 330 15.89 6.64 17.31
N LEU A 331 15.29 7.64 17.96
CA LEU A 331 13.86 7.93 17.80
C LEU A 331 13.63 8.83 16.59
N VAL A 332 12.46 8.70 15.97
CA VAL A 332 12.03 9.55 14.85
C VAL A 332 11.77 10.98 15.31
N PRO A 333 12.05 12.00 14.46
CA PRO A 333 11.91 13.41 14.85
C PRO A 333 10.52 13.79 15.36
N PHE A 334 9.46 13.31 14.71
CA PHE A 334 8.08 13.64 15.13
C PHE A 334 7.74 13.12 16.53
N PHE A 335 8.35 12.00 16.95
CA PHE A 335 8.13 11.44 18.29
C PHE A 335 8.96 12.19 19.34
N ILE A 336 10.21 12.56 19.00
CA ILE A 336 11.06 13.37 19.89
C ILE A 336 10.37 14.70 20.27
N ARG A 337 9.66 15.33 19.33
CA ARG A 337 8.89 16.55 19.59
C ARG A 337 7.86 16.43 20.71
N SER A 338 7.39 15.22 21.00
CA SER A 338 6.45 14.95 22.09
C SER A 338 7.15 14.74 23.46
N LEU A 339 8.46 14.48 23.46
CA LEU A 339 9.31 14.39 24.66
C LEU A 339 9.82 15.77 25.11
N LEU A 340 9.84 16.75 24.19
CA LEU A 340 10.33 18.10 24.46
C LEU A 340 9.24 18.97 25.12
N PRO A 341 9.61 19.85 26.07
CA PRO A 341 8.69 20.84 26.62
C PRO A 341 8.33 21.91 25.59
N ALA A 342 7.16 22.54 25.75
CA ALA A 342 6.61 23.47 24.77
C ALA A 342 7.53 24.68 24.47
N PHE A 343 8.24 25.20 25.47
CA PHE A 343 9.18 26.32 25.27
C PHE A 343 10.38 25.95 24.38
N ALA A 344 10.77 24.68 24.34
CA ALA A 344 11.88 24.22 23.52
C ALA A 344 11.48 24.08 22.04
N ALA A 345 10.18 24.15 21.71
CA ALA A 345 9.70 23.98 20.34
C ALA A 345 10.13 25.13 19.40
N SER A 346 10.27 26.35 19.92
CA SER A 346 10.80 27.49 19.16
C SER A 346 12.32 27.47 19.00
N GLN A 347 13.03 26.77 19.89
CA GLN A 347 14.50 26.66 19.92
C GLN A 347 15.03 25.43 19.18
N ALA A 348 14.14 24.54 18.73
CA ALA A 348 14.53 23.34 17.99
C ALA A 348 15.14 23.69 16.62
N VAL A 349 16.04 22.84 16.11
CA VAL A 349 16.67 22.96 14.78
C VAL A 349 15.63 23.19 13.67
N HIS A 350 14.45 22.59 13.83
CA HIS A 350 13.28 22.86 13.01
C HIS A 350 12.12 23.27 13.92
N PRO A 351 11.87 24.59 14.06
CA PRO A 351 10.79 25.09 14.90
C PRO A 351 9.44 24.51 14.52
N TYR A 352 8.61 24.24 15.53
CA TYR A 352 7.28 23.68 15.33
C TYR A 352 6.29 24.24 16.36
N VAL A 353 5.00 24.17 16.03
CA VAL A 353 3.92 24.55 16.93
C VAL A 353 3.45 23.30 17.68
N PRO A 354 3.58 23.23 19.01
CA PRO A 354 3.10 22.10 19.79
C PRO A 354 1.58 21.92 19.67
N VAL A 355 1.12 20.68 19.60
CA VAL A 355 -0.32 20.36 19.60
C VAL A 355 -0.85 20.50 21.03
N THR A 356 -1.89 21.31 21.19
CA THR A 356 -2.50 21.64 22.49
C THR A 356 -3.65 20.73 22.88
N HIS A 357 -4.25 20.02 21.93
CA HIS A 357 -5.38 19.12 22.21
C HIS A 357 -4.94 17.70 22.58
N ASP A 358 -5.80 17.02 23.34
CA ASP A 358 -5.58 15.64 23.78
C ASP A 358 -6.20 14.58 22.85
N ARG A 359 -6.77 15.00 21.72
CA ARG A 359 -7.35 14.07 20.74
C ARG A 359 -6.27 13.19 20.10
N ILE A 360 -6.59 11.92 19.88
CA ILE A 360 -5.80 11.00 19.05
C ILE A 360 -6.15 11.30 17.60
N ASP A 361 -5.19 11.76 16.81
CA ASP A 361 -5.42 12.26 15.46
C ASP A 361 -4.36 11.75 14.48
N ALA A 362 -4.80 11.04 13.44
CA ALA A 362 -3.95 10.58 12.35
C ALA A 362 -3.80 11.60 11.21
N SER A 363 -4.60 12.68 11.19
CA SER A 363 -4.61 13.67 10.09
C SER A 363 -3.21 14.18 9.73
N PRO A 364 -2.31 14.51 10.69
CA PRO A 364 -0.96 14.97 10.37
C PRO A 364 -0.15 13.95 9.55
N PHE A 365 -0.31 12.64 9.79
CA PHE A 365 0.35 11.60 9.02
C PHE A 365 -0.27 11.43 7.63
N VAL A 366 -1.60 11.50 7.55
CA VAL A 366 -2.31 11.34 6.28
C VAL A 366 -2.04 12.53 5.35
N GLU A 367 -1.99 13.76 5.89
CA GLU A 367 -1.57 14.97 5.17
C GLU A 367 -0.11 14.91 4.71
N ALA A 368 0.80 14.38 5.55
CA ALA A 368 2.20 14.22 5.16
C ALA A 368 2.37 13.28 3.96
N LEU A 369 1.47 12.30 3.79
CA LEU A 369 1.41 11.40 2.62
C LEU A 369 0.62 11.98 1.44
N ALA A 370 0.14 13.22 1.53
CA ALA A 370 -0.75 13.86 0.55
C ALA A 370 -2.04 13.07 0.28
N LEU A 371 -2.54 12.33 1.27
CA LEU A 371 -3.77 11.52 1.18
C LEU A 371 -5.02 12.30 1.64
N LEU A 372 -4.82 13.44 2.31
CA LEU A 372 -5.86 14.42 2.66
C LEU A 372 -5.68 15.71 1.86
N PRO A 373 -6.77 16.41 1.53
CA PRO A 373 -6.68 17.77 1.01
C PRO A 373 -6.10 18.68 2.10
N SER A 374 -5.01 19.37 1.78
CA SER A 374 -4.43 20.41 2.63
C SER A 374 -4.17 21.65 1.76
N PRO A 375 -4.35 22.87 2.28
CA PRO A 375 -4.03 24.09 1.52
C PRO A 375 -2.58 24.10 1.03
N ALA A 376 -1.67 23.42 1.73
CA ALA A 376 -0.26 23.34 1.38
C ALA A 376 0.07 22.22 0.37
N ARG A 377 -0.78 21.20 0.22
CA ARG A 377 -0.48 20.01 -0.62
C ARG A 377 -1.74 19.47 -1.31
N PRO A 378 -1.76 19.38 -2.65
CA PRO A 378 -2.87 18.77 -3.36
C PRO A 378 -2.95 17.27 -3.07
N ILE A 379 -4.18 16.72 -3.15
CA ILE A 379 -4.41 15.28 -3.02
C ILE A 379 -3.58 14.51 -4.05
N ILE A 380 -2.98 13.41 -3.60
CA ILE A 380 -2.17 12.53 -4.42
C ILE A 380 -2.91 12.04 -5.67
N THR A 381 -2.33 12.33 -6.84
CA THR A 381 -2.82 11.80 -8.11
C THR A 381 -2.18 10.45 -8.43
N PRO A 382 -2.79 9.61 -9.29
CA PRO A 382 -2.18 8.39 -9.80
C PRO A 382 -0.76 8.57 -10.37
N LYS A 383 -0.50 9.73 -11.01
CA LYS A 383 0.82 10.06 -11.54
C LYS A 383 1.81 10.36 -10.40
N HIS A 384 1.38 11.16 -9.42
CA HIS A 384 2.21 11.52 -8.27
C HIS A 384 2.55 10.29 -7.40
N PHE A 385 1.58 9.41 -7.14
CA PHE A 385 1.80 8.15 -6.43
C PHE A 385 2.91 7.30 -7.07
N ARG A 386 2.86 7.12 -8.39
CA ARG A 386 3.89 6.36 -9.11
C ARG A 386 5.26 7.02 -8.99
N GLN A 387 5.33 8.35 -9.07
CA GLN A 387 6.58 9.08 -8.93
C GLN A 387 7.20 8.88 -7.55
N LEU A 388 6.42 9.01 -6.47
CA LEU A 388 6.87 8.80 -5.10
C LEU A 388 7.41 7.39 -4.88
N CYS A 389 6.68 6.37 -5.33
CA CYS A 389 7.11 4.96 -5.19
C CYS A 389 8.43 4.68 -5.95
N LEU A 390 8.56 5.21 -7.17
CA LEU A 390 9.77 5.00 -7.99
C LEU A 390 11.00 5.78 -7.47
N GLN A 391 10.79 6.92 -6.80
CA GLN A 391 11.87 7.67 -6.17
C GLN A 391 12.38 6.98 -4.91
N HIS A 392 11.48 6.38 -4.12
CA HIS A 392 11.84 5.60 -2.95
C HIS A 392 12.73 4.39 -3.32
N ASP A 393 12.39 3.66 -4.39
CA ASP A 393 13.23 2.56 -4.91
C ASP A 393 14.66 3.01 -5.28
N LYS A 394 14.85 4.28 -5.68
CA LYS A 394 16.18 4.83 -6.04
C LYS A 394 17.03 5.20 -4.83
N LEU A 395 16.44 5.61 -3.71
CA LEU A 395 17.19 5.92 -2.48
C LEU A 395 17.90 4.69 -1.91
N SER A 396 17.43 3.48 -2.23
CA SER A 396 18.11 2.22 -1.91
C SER A 396 19.27 1.87 -2.86
N SER A 397 19.42 2.57 -3.98
CA SER A 397 20.51 2.37 -4.95
C SER A 397 21.29 3.67 -5.10
N SER A 398 22.35 3.83 -4.32
CA SER A 398 23.25 4.99 -4.36
C SER A 398 24.03 5.07 -5.68
N HIS A 399 23.41 5.65 -6.70
CA HIS A 399 24.16 6.24 -7.81
C HIS A 399 23.99 7.76 -7.76
N PRO A 400 25.09 8.53 -7.75
CA PRO A 400 25.01 9.98 -7.70
C PRO A 400 24.27 10.49 -8.94
N GLN A 401 23.18 11.22 -8.74
CA GLN A 401 22.55 11.96 -9.82
C GLN A 401 23.43 13.16 -10.14
N LEU A 402 24.15 13.10 -11.26
CA LEU A 402 24.88 14.24 -11.80
C LEU A 402 23.88 15.35 -12.14
N SER A 403 24.14 16.57 -11.65
CA SER A 403 23.34 17.74 -11.98
C SER A 403 23.45 18.06 -13.48
N PRO A 404 22.50 18.81 -14.09
CA PRO A 404 22.61 19.24 -15.49
C PRO A 404 23.92 19.97 -15.81
N ARG A 405 24.45 20.75 -14.84
CA ARG A 405 25.74 21.43 -14.96
C ARG A 405 26.91 20.43 -14.93
N SER A 406 26.85 19.45 -14.03
CA SER A 406 27.84 18.36 -13.94
C SER A 406 27.84 17.50 -15.21
N TRP A 407 26.67 17.25 -15.79
CA TRP A 407 26.54 16.60 -17.09
C TRP A 407 27.17 17.42 -18.20
N LYS A 408 26.90 18.72 -18.26
CA LYS A 408 27.52 19.61 -19.26
C LYS A 408 29.04 19.63 -19.12
N SER A 409 29.55 19.67 -17.89
CA SER A 409 30.99 19.59 -17.58
C SER A 409 31.61 18.26 -18.01
N PHE A 410 30.96 17.14 -17.68
CA PHE A 410 31.38 15.80 -18.10
C PHE A 410 31.45 15.67 -19.63
N TRP A 411 30.45 16.17 -20.35
CA TRP A 411 30.43 16.16 -21.81
C TRP A 411 31.39 17.16 -22.46
N SER A 412 31.79 18.22 -21.76
CA SER A 412 32.82 19.15 -22.23
C SER A 412 34.26 18.66 -21.99
N PHE A 413 34.43 17.51 -21.33
CA PHE A 413 35.76 16.97 -21.05
C PHE A 413 36.44 16.52 -22.35
N PRO A 414 37.62 17.06 -22.71
CA PRO A 414 38.31 16.69 -23.95
C PRO A 414 38.85 15.26 -23.83
N LEU A 415 38.17 14.31 -24.49
CA LEU A 415 38.62 12.93 -24.57
C LEU A 415 39.69 12.77 -25.67
N PRO A 416 40.85 12.15 -25.36
CA PRO A 416 41.86 11.79 -26.35
C PRO A 416 41.28 10.95 -27.49
N HIS A 417 41.80 11.13 -28.70
CA HIS A 417 41.32 10.43 -29.90
C HIS A 417 41.28 8.88 -29.79
N PRO A 418 42.22 8.19 -29.11
CA PRO A 418 42.14 6.74 -28.93
C PRO A 418 40.97 6.28 -28.03
N SER A 419 40.42 7.17 -27.20
CA SER A 419 39.34 6.86 -26.25
C SER A 419 37.94 6.99 -26.88
N ARG A 420 37.84 7.47 -28.13
CA ARG A 420 36.59 7.62 -28.88
C ARG A 420 36.22 6.31 -29.56
N THR A 421 35.73 5.35 -28.78
CA THR A 421 35.24 4.07 -29.30
C THR A 421 33.88 4.22 -30.00
N VAL A 422 33.39 3.15 -30.66
CA VAL A 422 32.05 3.09 -31.25
C VAL A 422 30.95 3.46 -30.23
N TRP A 423 31.19 3.24 -28.94
CA TRP A 423 30.28 3.63 -27.85
C TRP A 423 30.20 5.15 -27.64
N PHE A 424 31.24 5.92 -27.97
CA PHE A 424 31.21 7.38 -27.91
C PHE A 424 30.25 7.95 -28.97
N LEU A 425 30.24 7.37 -30.18
CA LEU A 425 29.34 7.78 -31.26
C LEU A 425 27.86 7.45 -30.96
N ALA A 426 27.59 6.35 -30.23
CA ALA A 426 26.23 5.94 -29.88
C ALA A 426 25.56 6.77 -28.77
N VAL A 427 26.31 7.62 -28.05
CA VAL A 427 25.79 8.41 -26.91
C VAL A 427 25.66 9.90 -27.25
N MET A 428 26.28 10.36 -28.35
CA MET A 428 26.25 11.77 -28.80
C MET A 428 25.12 12.07 -29.82
N PHE A 429 24.38 11.05 -30.27
CA PHE A 429 23.13 11.16 -31.04
C PHE A 429 21.97 10.59 -30.22
#